data_AF-A0A699VVV3-F1
#
_entry.id   AF-A0A699VVV3-F1
#
_cell.length_a   1.000
_cell.length_b   1.000
_cell.length_c   1.000
_cell.angle_alpha   90.00
_cell.angle_beta   90.00
_cell.angle_gamma   90.00
#
_symmetry.space_group_name_H-M   'P 1'
#
loop_
_entity.id
_entity.type
_entity.pdbx_description
1 polymer ?
#
loop_
_entity_poly.entity_id
_entity_poly.type
_entity_poly.pdbx_seq_one_letter_code
_entity_poly.pdbx_strand_id
1 'polypeptide(L)' 'QGHTQEEGIDYDEVFARVARIEAIRLFLDYASFMGFTVYQMDVKSAFLYGTINEEVYVMQPPGF' A
#
# COMPACT_ATOMS: atom_id res chain seq x y z
N GLN A 1 8.16 -2.52 9.91
CA GLN A 1 8.41 -1.26 9.17
C GLN A 1 9.67 -1.48 8.34
N GLY A 2 9.60 -1.24 7.02
CA GLY A 2 10.70 -1.46 6.08
C GLY A 2 11.71 -0.33 6.10
N HIS A 3 12.60 -0.33 7.10
CA HIS A 3 13.68 0.65 7.24
C HIS A 3 15.05 -0.04 7.32
N THR A 4 15.28 -1.06 6.50
CA THR A 4 16.55 -1.81 6.47
C THR A 4 17.14 -1.89 5.06
N GLN A 5 16.94 -0.86 4.25
CA GLN A 5 17.60 -0.79 2.95
C GLN A 5 18.97 -0.14 3.12
N GLU A 6 20.03 -0.92 2.91
CA GLU A 6 21.41 -0.45 2.84
C GLU A 6 21.70 0.24 1.50
N GLU A 7 22.47 1.34 1.55
CA GLU A 7 22.86 2.13 0.38
C GLU A 7 23.69 1.28 -0.60
N GLY A 8 23.20 1.14 -1.84
CA GLY A 8 23.86 0.35 -2.90
C GLY A 8 23.41 -1.11 -3.01
N ILE A 9 22.49 -1.56 -2.15
CA ILE A 9 21.82 -2.87 -2.27
C ILE A 9 20.39 -2.64 -2.75
N ASP A 10 20.09 -3.10 -3.97
CA ASP A 10 18.71 -3.20 -4.44
C ASP A 10 18.09 -4.44 -3.82
N TYR A 11 17.17 -4.24 -2.87
CA TYR A 11 16.43 -5.35 -2.28
C TYR A 11 15.30 -5.67 -3.24
N ASP A 12 15.45 -6.68 -4.09
CA ASP A 12 14.34 -7.18 -4.93
C ASP A 12 13.14 -7.66 -4.07
N GLU A 13 13.39 -7.96 -2.79
CA GLU A 13 12.38 -8.15 -1.75
C GLU A 13 12.01 -6.84 -1.04
N VAL A 14 11.72 -5.77 -1.79
CA VAL A 14 10.87 -4.72 -1.23
C VAL A 14 9.49 -5.36 -1.08
N PHE A 15 8.94 -5.34 0.14
CA PHE A 15 7.48 -5.34 0.34
C PHE A 15 6.92 -4.03 -0.23
N ALA A 16 7.20 -3.75 -1.50
CA ALA A 16 6.66 -2.64 -2.23
C ALA A 16 5.15 -2.81 -2.14
N ARG A 17 4.46 -1.72 -1.81
CA ARG A 17 3.00 -1.63 -1.81
C ARG A 17 2.44 -1.68 -3.24
N VAL A 18 3.14 -2.32 -4.16
CA VAL A 18 2.78 -2.55 -5.54
C VAL A 18 2.62 -4.06 -5.63
N ALA A 19 1.37 -4.53 -5.57
CA ALA A 19 1.10 -5.94 -5.76
C ALA A 19 1.75 -6.39 -7.08
N ARG A 20 2.58 -7.43 -7.02
CA ARG A 20 3.22 -7.99 -8.21
C ARG A 20 2.14 -8.36 -9.21
N ILE A 21 2.31 -7.98 -10.48
CA ILE A 21 1.30 -8.19 -11.53
C ILE A 21 0.89 -9.67 -11.60
N GLU A 22 1.82 -10.60 -11.36
CA GLU A 22 1.52 -12.03 -11.31
C GLU A 22 0.55 -12.40 -10.17
N ALA A 23 0.72 -11.81 -8.99
CA ALA A 23 -0.15 -12.05 -7.84
C ALA A 23 -1.55 -11.47 -8.05
N ILE A 24 -1.66 -10.31 -8.70
CA ILE A 24 -2.95 -9.72 -9.08
C ILE A 24 -3.69 -10.64 -10.06
N ARG A 25 -2.98 -11.14 -11.09
CA ARG A 25 -3.56 -12.06 -12.07
C ARG A 25 -4.08 -13.35 -11.42
N LEU A 26 -3.25 -13.98 -10.58
CA LEU A 26 -3.65 -15.19 -9.85
C LEU A 26 -4.88 -14.96 -8.96
N PHE A 27 -4.92 -13.81 -8.26
CA PHE A 27 -6.06 -13.44 -7.44
C PHE A 27 -7.34 -13.26 -8.26
N LEU A 28 -7.26 -12.57 -9.40
CA LEU A 28 -8.40 -12.37 -10.28
C LEU A 28 -8.89 -13.67 -10.92
N ASP A 29 -7.98 -14.55 -11.34
CA ASP A 29 -8.32 -15.87 -11.90
C ASP A 29 -9.09 -16.71 -10.87
N TYR A 30 -8.61 -16.70 -9.61
CA TYR A 30 -9.28 -17.40 -8.52
C TYR A 30 -10.64 -16.79 -8.17
N ALA A 31 -10.72 -15.45 -8.09
CA ALA A 31 -11.97 -14.75 -7.83
C ALA A 31 -13.01 -15.04 -8.92
N SER A 32 -12.60 -15.07 -10.19
CA SER A 32 -13.44 -15.46 -11.33
C SER A 32 -13.93 -16.90 -11.21
N PHE A 33 -13.02 -17.84 -10.89
CA PHE A 33 -13.36 -19.26 -10.68
C PHE A 33 -14.39 -19.46 -9.56
N MET A 34 -14.27 -18.70 -8.47
CA MET A 34 -15.17 -18.78 -7.31
C MET A 34 -16.45 -17.94 -7.47
N GLY A 35 -16.57 -17.15 -8.54
CA GLY A 35 -17.69 -16.23 -8.75
C GLY A 35 -17.71 -15.04 -7.79
N PHE A 36 -16.57 -14.63 -7.26
CA PHE A 36 -16.46 -13.49 -6.36
C PHE A 36 -16.54 -12.17 -7.11
N THR A 37 -17.28 -11.22 -6.56
CA THR A 37 -17.26 -9.84 -7.04
C THR A 37 -16.09 -9.10 -6.41
N VAL A 38 -15.16 -8.62 -7.23
CA VAL A 38 -13.98 -7.86 -6.80
C VAL A 38 -14.24 -6.37 -7.00
N TYR A 39 -13.97 -5.57 -5.96
CA TYR A 39 -14.04 -4.11 -6.00
C TYR A 39 -12.64 -3.52 -5.88
N GLN A 40 -12.36 -2.48 -6.67
CA GLN A 40 -11.13 -1.70 -6.53
C GLN A 40 -11.38 -0.52 -5.58
N MET A 41 -10.50 -0.33 -4.61
CA MET A 41 -10.51 0.85 -3.74
C MET A 41 -9.16 1.57 -3.87
N ASP A 42 -9.18 2.74 -4.51
CA ASP A 42 -8.02 3.64 -4.57
C ASP A 42 -7.97 4.47 -3.30
N VAL A 43 -7.09 4.10 -2.37
CA VAL A 43 -6.92 4.83 -1.11
C VAL A 43 -5.91 5.95 -1.33
N LYS A 44 -6.42 7.16 -1.64
CA LYS A 44 -5.59 8.37 -1.83
C LYS A 44 -4.77 8.77 -0.60
N SER A 45 -5.19 8.38 0.60
CA SER A 45 -4.54 8.71 1.86
C SER A 45 -4.46 7.47 2.73
N ALA A 46 -3.51 6.59 2.44
CA ALA A 46 -3.30 5.40 3.22
C ALA A 46 -2.28 5.67 4.32
N PHE A 47 -2.71 6.41 5.35
CA PHE A 47 -1.93 6.61 6.57
C PHE A 47 -1.73 5.26 7.25
N LEU A 48 -0.48 4.82 7.34
CA LEU A 48 -0.12 3.70 8.19
C LEU A 48 -0.28 4.20 9.63
N TYR A 49 -1.07 3.49 10.46
CA TYR A 49 -1.16 3.70 11.90
C TYR A 49 0.17 3.32 12.58
N GLY A 50 1.26 4.02 12.22
CA GLY A 50 2.48 4.07 13.00
C GLY A 50 2.35 5.26 13.95
N THR A 51 2.77 5.10 15.19
CA THR A 51 2.95 6.24 16.09
C THR A 51 3.97 7.18 15.44
N ILE A 52 3.51 8.34 14.97
CA ILE A 52 4.38 9.36 14.36
C ILE A 52 5.06 10.09 15.53
N ASN A 53 6.39 10.00 15.61
CA ASN A 53 7.20 10.75 16.60
C ASN A 53 7.56 12.17 16.11
N GLU A 54 7.12 12.54 14.91
CA GLU A 54 7.40 13.81 14.26
C GLU A 54 6.19 14.76 14.38
N GLU A 55 6.43 16.03 14.72
CA GLU A 55 5.37 17.05 14.72
C GLU A 55 4.94 17.34 13.28
N VAL A 56 3.73 16.91 12.93
CA VAL A 56 3.11 17.25 11.64
C VAL A 56 2.19 18.44 11.85
N TYR A 57 2.56 19.58 11.27
CA TYR A 57 1.70 20.77 11.24
C TYR A 57 0.62 20.59 10.17
N VAL A 58 -0.60 20.29 10.59
CA VAL A 58 -1.76 20.21 9.71
C VAL A 58 -2.54 21.51 9.80
N MET A 59 -2.65 22.24 8.69
CA MET A 59 -3.54 23.39 8.62
C MET A 59 -4.94 22.91 8.27
N GLN A 60 -5.91 23.23 9.13
CA GLN A 60 -7.31 22.93 8.87
C GLN A 60 -7.80 23.76 7.67
N PRO A 61 -8.37 23.13 6.63
CA PRO A 61 -8.92 23.88 5.51
C PRO A 61 -10.13 24.70 5.98
N PRO A 62 -10.33 25.92 5.44
CA PRO A 62 -11.44 26.77 5.85
C PRO A 62 -12.79 26.09 5.55
N GLY A 63 -13.62 25.95 6.59
CA GLY A 63 -14.97 25.35 6.49
C GLY A 63 -15.15 23.98 7.14
N PHE A 64 -14.19 23.53 7.96
CA PHE A 64 -14.34 22.40 8.90
C PHE A 64 -14.24 22.86 10.35
#